data_AF-A0A919WRQ1-F1
#
_entry.id   AF-A0A919WRQ1-F1
#
_cell.length_a   1.000
_cell.length_b   1.000
_cell.length_c   1.000
_cell.angle_alpha   90.00
_cell.angle_beta   90.00
_cell.angle_gamma   90.00
#
_symmetry.space_group_name_H-M   'P 1'
#
loop_
_entity.id
_entity.type
_entity.pdbx_description
1 polymer ?
#
loop_
_entity_poly.entity_id
_entity_poly.type
_entity_poly.pdbx_seq_one_letter_code
_entity_poly.pdbx_strand_id
1 'polypeptide(L)' 'MKFTLRKLRYKFNGIGKFPFNAEEAPIEATANVVEINWPKENGIVTRVPADRKPLSSVKKVKLLPYGGTNLKMTEIPFIE' A
#
# COMPACT_ATOMS: atom_id res chain seq x y z
N MET A 1 6.08 -8.31 -3.07
CA MET A 1 5.33 -7.35 -2.21
C MET A 1 5.54 -5.95 -2.80
N LYS A 2 4.59 -5.00 -2.65
CA LYS A 2 4.58 -3.72 -3.41
C LYS A 2 5.04 -2.55 -2.53
N PHE A 3 5.98 -1.73 -3.01
CA PHE A 3 6.68 -0.69 -2.23
C PHE A 3 6.48 0.67 -2.84
N THR A 4 6.36 1.72 -2.03
CA THR A 4 6.16 3.08 -2.57
C THR A 4 7.48 3.76 -2.89
N LEU A 5 7.52 4.39 -4.06
CA LEU A 5 8.66 5.18 -4.50
C LEU A 5 8.60 6.64 -3.99
N ARG A 6 7.44 7.16 -3.56
CA ARG A 6 7.25 8.58 -3.17
C ARG A 6 6.03 8.80 -2.25
N LYS A 7 6.00 9.96 -1.58
CA LYS A 7 4.94 10.48 -0.68
C LYS A 7 3.52 9.97 -0.98
N LEU A 8 2.85 9.52 0.08
CA LEU A 8 1.41 9.22 0.09
C LEU A 8 0.61 10.52 -0.06
N ARG A 9 -0.47 10.46 -0.86
CA ARG A 9 -1.46 11.55 -0.95
C ARG A 9 -2.76 11.09 -0.33
N TYR A 10 -3.28 11.87 0.60
CA TYR A 10 -4.51 11.58 1.32
C TYR A 10 -5.68 12.42 0.79
N LYS A 11 -6.87 11.84 0.81
CA LYS A 11 -8.15 12.50 0.55
C LYS A 11 -9.12 12.10 1.65
N PHE A 12 -9.79 13.08 2.24
CA PHE A 12 -10.84 12.87 3.23
C PHE A 12 -12.21 13.08 2.56
N ASN A 13 -13.07 12.07 2.63
CA ASN A 13 -14.38 12.08 1.97
C ASN A 13 -15.55 12.28 2.95
N GLY A 14 -15.30 12.26 4.28
CA GLY A 14 -16.35 12.27 5.30
C GLY A 14 -16.94 10.88 5.55
N ILE A 15 -17.73 10.69 6.62
CA ILE A 15 -18.32 9.38 6.94
C ILE A 15 -19.53 9.16 6.03
N GLY A 16 -19.44 8.13 5.18
CA GLY A 16 -20.54 7.69 4.31
C GLY A 16 -21.71 7.09 5.10
N LYS A 17 -22.75 6.65 4.39
CA LYS A 17 -23.96 6.13 5.04
C LYS A 17 -23.70 4.83 5.80
N PHE A 18 -22.73 4.04 5.35
CA PHE A 18 -22.37 2.75 5.93
C PHE A 18 -20.89 2.72 6.32
N PRO A 19 -20.54 2.21 7.53
CA PRO A 19 -19.15 2.02 7.90
C PRO A 19 -18.49 0.94 7.01
N PHE A 20 -17.20 1.12 6.71
CA PHE A 20 -16.38 0.18 5.93
C PHE A 20 -16.80 -0.06 4.48
N ASN A 21 -17.66 0.78 3.90
CA ASN A 21 -17.92 0.76 2.46
C ASN A 21 -16.66 1.25 1.70
N ALA A 22 -16.10 0.40 0.83
CA ALA A 22 -14.90 0.70 0.07
C ALA A 22 -15.11 1.81 -1.00
N GLU A 23 -16.35 1.97 -1.47
CA GLU A 23 -16.71 3.01 -2.44
C GLU A 23 -16.89 4.38 -1.76
N GLU A 24 -17.33 4.38 -0.50
CA GLU A 24 -17.56 5.57 0.32
C GLU A 24 -16.58 5.65 1.50
N ALA A 25 -15.33 5.24 1.26
CA ALA A 25 -14.33 5.21 2.33
C ALA A 25 -14.07 6.63 2.86
N PRO A 26 -14.11 6.84 4.19
CA PRO A 26 -14.00 8.17 4.78
C PRO A 26 -12.64 8.82 4.58
N ILE A 27 -11.62 7.99 4.38
CA ILE A 27 -10.27 8.40 4.05
C ILE A 27 -9.71 7.47 2.98
N GLU A 28 -8.99 8.05 2.02
CA GLU A 28 -8.29 7.33 0.97
C GLU A 28 -6.85 7.82 0.90
N ALA A 29 -5.92 6.90 0.63
CA ALA A 29 -4.55 7.26 0.29
C ALA A 29 -4.20 6.71 -1.10
N THR A 30 -3.48 7.51 -1.89
CA THR A 30 -2.93 7.06 -3.16
C THR A 30 -1.41 7.07 -3.12
N ALA A 31 -0.81 6.02 -3.69
CA ALA A 31 0.62 5.83 -3.74
C ALA A 31 1.06 5.40 -5.13
N ASN A 32 2.27 5.80 -5.51
CA ASN A 32 2.98 5.22 -6.65
C ASN A 32 3.91 4.14 -6.10
N VAL A 33 3.75 2.91 -6.57
CA VAL A 33 4.48 1.74 -6.06
C VAL A 33 5.18 0.96 -7.17
N VAL A 34 6.24 0.25 -6.80
CA VAL A 34 6.92 -0.75 -7.63
C VAL A 34 7.03 -2.06 -6.87
N GLU A 35 7.24 -3.14 -7.60
CA GLU A 35 7.64 -4.41 -7.02
C GLU A 35 9.16 -4.45 -6.82
N ILE A 36 9.61 -5.02 -5.69
CA ILE A 36 11.03 -5.25 -5.39
C ILE A 36 11.22 -6.69 -4.95
N ASN A 37 12.49 -7.13 -4.93
CA ASN A 37 12.85 -8.44 -4.44
C ASN A 37 12.78 -8.51 -2.91
N TRP A 38 11.67 -9.06 -2.39
CA TRP A 38 11.50 -9.32 -0.97
C TRP A 38 11.23 -10.80 -0.74
N PRO A 39 12.28 -11.57 -0.37
CA PRO A 39 12.17 -13.01 -0.21
C PRO A 39 11.14 -13.42 0.84
N LYS A 40 10.64 -14.65 0.70
CA LYS A 40 9.84 -15.32 1.71
C LYS A 40 10.59 -16.54 2.22
N GLU A 41 10.68 -16.66 3.53
CA GLU A 41 11.24 -17.82 4.23
C GLU A 41 10.14 -18.41 5.10
N ASN A 42 9.91 -19.71 4.99
CA ASN A 42 8.85 -20.42 5.74
C ASN A 42 7.45 -19.78 5.56
N GLY A 43 7.15 -19.27 4.36
CA GLY A 43 5.87 -18.63 4.03
C GLY A 43 5.71 -17.19 4.52
N ILE A 44 6.67 -16.67 5.28
CA ILE A 44 6.66 -15.31 5.84
C ILE A 44 7.69 -14.46 5.09
N VAL A 45 7.39 -13.18 4.89
CA VAL A 45 8.38 -12.25 4.30
C VAL A 45 9.57 -12.06 5.23
N THR A 46 10.76 -11.97 4.68
CA THR A 46 11.99 -11.71 5.47
C THR A 46 11.90 -10.36 6.18
N ARG A 47 12.72 -10.13 7.21
CA ARG A 47 12.69 -8.85 7.97
C ARG A 47 12.99 -7.63 7.09
N VAL A 48 13.85 -7.80 6.08
CA VAL A 48 14.27 -6.77 5.13
C VAL A 48 14.25 -7.35 3.72
N PRO A 49 14.09 -6.53 2.67
CA PRO A 49 14.19 -7.01 1.30
C PRO A 49 15.63 -7.42 0.97
N ALA A 50 15.80 -8.24 -0.06
CA ALA A 50 17.13 -8.55 -0.58
C ALA A 50 17.79 -7.30 -1.17
N ASP A 51 17.01 -6.46 -1.85
CA ASP A 51 17.44 -5.18 -2.40
C ASP A 51 16.24 -4.25 -2.65
N ARG A 52 16.51 -3.01 -3.03
CA ARG A 52 15.49 -1.99 -3.32
C ARG A 52 15.37 -1.66 -4.81
N LYS A 53 15.91 -2.51 -5.70
CA LYS A 53 15.86 -2.27 -7.15
C LYS A 53 14.44 -2.51 -7.66
N PRO A 54 13.85 -1.57 -8.42
CA PRO A 54 12.53 -1.78 -9.02
C PRO A 54 12.57 -2.95 -10.01
N LEU A 55 11.68 -3.93 -9.81
CA LEU A 55 11.45 -5.05 -10.73
C LEU A 55 10.31 -4.79 -11.71
N SER A 56 9.52 -3.75 -11.46
CA SER A 56 8.36 -3.38 -12.29
C SER A 56 8.36 -1.90 -12.61
N SER A 57 7.57 -1.53 -13.61
CA SER A 57 7.14 -0.15 -13.81
C SER A 57 6.30 0.33 -12.63
N VAL A 58 6.20 1.66 -12.51
CA VAL A 58 5.41 2.33 -11.46
C VAL A 58 3.93 2.04 -11.67
N LYS A 59 3.27 1.55 -10.62
CA LYS A 59 1.82 1.33 -10.57
C LYS A 59 1.20 2.30 -9.55
N LYS A 60 0.06 2.89 -9.88
CA LYS A 60 -0.71 3.69 -8.93
C LYS A 60 -1.66 2.78 -8.15
N VAL A 61 -1.65 2.87 -6.83
CA VAL A 61 -2.55 2.10 -5.95
C VAL A 61 -3.39 3.03 -5.09
N LYS A 62 -4.62 2.58 -4.78
CA LYS A 62 -5.54 3.17 -3.81
C LYS A 62 -5.52 2.33 -2.54
N LEU A 63 -5.43 2.99 -1.40
CA LEU A 63 -5.39 2.40 -0.06
C LEU A 63 -6.56 2.97 0.73
N LEU A 64 -7.20 2.11 1.52
CA LEU A 64 -8.30 2.50 2.39
C LEU A 64 -7.89 2.26 3.84
N PRO A 65 -7.33 3.28 4.52
CA PRO A 65 -7.06 3.20 5.95
C PRO A 65 -8.32 2.78 6.72
N TYR A 66 -8.17 2.02 7.80
CA TYR A 66 -9.27 1.53 8.65
C TYR A 66 -10.17 0.44 8.04
N GLY A 67 -9.60 -0.51 7.29
CA GLY A 67 -10.26 -1.81 7.05
C GLY A 67 -11.22 -1.85 5.86
N GLY A 68 -11.26 -0.82 5.03
CA GLY A 68 -12.06 -0.82 3.80
C GLY A 68 -11.40 -1.51 2.60
N THR A 69 -10.19 -2.09 2.72
CA THR A 69 -9.44 -2.65 1.56
C THR A 69 -8.74 -3.98 1.88
N ASN A 70 -8.44 -4.75 0.84
CA ASN A 70 -7.57 -5.93 0.87
C ASN A 70 -6.08 -5.59 1.02
N LEU A 71 -5.67 -4.34 0.76
CA LEU A 71 -4.26 -3.92 0.83
C LEU A 71 -3.96 -3.18 2.14
N LYS A 72 -3.24 -3.81 3.07
CA LYS A 72 -2.97 -3.18 4.37
C LYS A 72 -1.86 -2.14 4.23
N MET A 73 -2.00 -0.98 4.87
CA MET A 73 -1.00 0.10 4.84
C MET A 73 0.40 -0.36 5.33
N THR A 74 0.45 -1.39 6.16
CA THR A 74 1.66 -2.09 6.60
C THR A 74 2.46 -2.74 5.46
N GLU A 75 1.88 -2.87 4.27
CA GLU A 75 2.52 -3.49 3.12
C GLU A 75 3.31 -2.50 2.25
N ILE A 76 3.36 -1.21 2.60
CA ILE A 76 4.04 -0.17 1.80
C ILE A 76 5.14 0.54 2.62
N PRO A 77 6.29 -0.12 2.84
CA PRO A 77 7.48 0.56 3.36
C PRO A 77 8.03 1.58 2.36
N PHE A 78 8.60 2.66 2.90
CA PHE A 78 9.32 3.65 2.12
C PHE A 78 10.73 3.16 1.80
N ILE A 79 11.11 3.31 0.54
CA ILE A 79 12.48 3.14 0.06
C ILE A 79 13.06 4.56 -0.03
N GLU A 80 13.96 4.90 0.88
CA GLU A 80 14.94 5.98 0.65
C GLU A 80 16.01 5.50 -0.35
#